data_AF-A0A3N5ZRY2-F1
#
_entry.id   AF-A0A3N5ZRY2-F1
#
_cell.length_a   1.000
_cell.length_b   1.000
_cell.length_c   1.000
_cell.angle_alpha   90.00
_cell.angle_beta   90.00
_cell.angle_gamma   90.00
#
_symmetry.space_group_name_H-M   'P 1'
#
loop_
_entity.id
_entity.type
_entity.pdbx_description
1 polymer ?
#
loop_
_entity_poly.entity_id
_entity_poly.type
_entity_poly.pdbx_seq_one_letter_code
_entity_poly.pdbx_strand_id
1 'polypeptide(L)'
;MDWNKTKTIFIIVFSILNVFLYTMYVNRYNEAKMIEPIGNTDISTRLKDENITVKSSAVDGESVSYISGKVKQFTNKELTSLQNQRIQIINGGTEIQAKITKLSSLPDITDELLSDFVRKQVYKGSSYKLWKVNKKDREAIFFQISNDYMIYYNQNATVKVHWNDRLEITDYEQKMFDSLKSFGEKSTLIKAQRAIEIIFDNGYLPANSTVSKTQLGYSTLVPLTETQVLCPTWYIHIILPKDVNGERKEADYFVNAVDGTIVDIEQNVKGKELEKQ
;
A
#
# COMPACT_ATOMS: atom_id res chain seq x y z
N MET A 1 1.90 -56.41 -2.85
CA MET A 1 1.70 -55.07 -3.45
C MET A 1 3.06 -54.55 -3.87
N ASP A 2 3.27 -54.32 -5.17
CA ASP A 2 4.57 -53.98 -5.73
C ASP A 2 4.93 -52.52 -5.39
N TRP A 3 5.66 -52.35 -4.29
CA TRP A 3 6.10 -51.07 -3.74
C TRP A 3 6.91 -50.23 -4.75
N ASN A 4 7.72 -50.90 -5.58
CA ASN A 4 8.47 -50.22 -6.64
C ASN A 4 7.56 -49.68 -7.76
N LYS A 5 6.52 -50.44 -8.16
CA LYS A 5 5.57 -49.98 -9.19
C LYS A 5 4.77 -48.77 -8.71
N THR A 6 4.36 -48.78 -7.45
CA THR A 6 3.60 -47.68 -6.83
C THR A 6 4.45 -46.40 -6.76
N LYS A 7 5.74 -46.49 -6.41
CA LYS A 7 6.67 -45.34 -6.41
C LYS A 7 6.87 -44.73 -7.80
N THR A 8 7.08 -45.57 -8.81
CA THR A 8 7.27 -45.10 -10.19
C THR A 8 6.03 -44.38 -10.73
N ILE A 9 4.84 -44.92 -10.46
CA ILE A 9 3.57 -44.26 -10.83
C ILE A 9 3.45 -42.88 -10.14
N PHE A 10 3.79 -42.80 -8.85
CA PHE A 10 3.71 -41.55 -8.10
C PHE A 10 4.65 -40.46 -8.64
N ILE A 11 5.88 -40.84 -9.01
CA ILE A 11 6.86 -39.92 -9.62
C ILE A 11 6.32 -39.41 -10.97
N ILE A 12 5.80 -40.28 -11.82
CA ILE A 12 5.27 -39.90 -13.14
C ILE A 12 4.08 -38.95 -12.99
N VAL A 13 3.13 -39.27 -12.12
CA VAL A 13 1.95 -38.43 -11.86
C VAL A 13 2.36 -37.05 -11.31
N PHE A 14 3.31 -37.02 -10.37
CA PHE A 14 3.82 -35.75 -9.82
C PHE A 14 4.57 -34.93 -10.87
N SER A 15 5.34 -35.56 -11.76
CA SER A 15 5.99 -34.86 -12.88
C SER A 15 4.97 -34.26 -13.86
N ILE A 16 3.92 -35.00 -14.23
CA ILE A 16 2.85 -34.49 -15.11
C ILE A 16 2.15 -33.29 -14.44
N LEU A 17 1.84 -33.39 -13.14
CA LEU A 17 1.24 -32.30 -12.38
C LEU A 17 2.14 -31.07 -12.34
N ASN A 18 3.45 -31.23 -12.13
CA ASN A 18 4.39 -30.10 -12.12
C ASN A 18 4.51 -29.44 -13.50
N VAL A 19 4.54 -30.22 -14.58
CA VAL A 19 4.52 -29.66 -15.93
C VAL A 19 3.22 -28.90 -16.17
N PHE A 20 2.07 -29.45 -15.77
CA PHE A 20 0.79 -28.76 -15.87
C PHE A 20 0.76 -27.45 -15.07
N LEU A 21 1.24 -27.46 -13.83
CA LEU A 21 1.36 -26.27 -12.99
C LEU A 21 2.31 -25.24 -13.59
N TYR A 22 3.43 -25.68 -14.15
CA TYR A 22 4.37 -24.81 -14.84
C TYR A 22 3.75 -24.18 -16.09
N THR A 23 3.02 -24.96 -16.89
CA THR A 23 2.28 -24.45 -18.06
C THR A 23 1.20 -23.45 -17.63
N MET A 24 0.42 -23.73 -16.58
CA MET A 24 -0.54 -22.77 -16.03
C MET A 24 0.15 -21.49 -15.53
N TYR A 25 1.29 -21.62 -14.85
CA TYR A 25 2.07 -20.49 -14.37
C TYR A 25 2.58 -19.61 -15.52
N VAL A 26 3.18 -20.23 -16.55
CA VAL A 26 3.69 -19.54 -17.73
C VAL A 26 2.56 -18.91 -18.55
N ASN A 27 1.43 -19.61 -18.73
CA ASN A 27 0.27 -19.06 -19.43
C ASN A 27 -0.29 -17.84 -18.69
N ARG A 28 -0.49 -17.93 -17.38
CA ARG A 28 -0.93 -16.77 -16.57
C ARG A 28 0.07 -15.62 -16.60
N TYR A 29 1.36 -15.92 -16.55
CA TYR A 29 2.44 -14.93 -16.64
C TYR A 29 2.50 -14.24 -18.01
N ASN A 30 2.27 -14.99 -19.09
CA ASN A 30 2.27 -14.48 -20.46
C ASN A 30 0.97 -13.73 -20.79
N GLU A 31 -0.21 -14.21 -20.35
CA GLU A 31 -1.49 -13.50 -20.51
C GLU A 31 -1.46 -12.13 -19.80
N ALA A 32 -0.80 -12.03 -18.64
CA ALA A 32 -0.62 -10.77 -17.94
C ALA A 32 0.33 -9.78 -18.67
N LYS A 33 1.26 -10.29 -19.50
CA LYS A 33 2.28 -9.48 -20.21
C LYS A 33 2.01 -9.24 -21.70
N MET A 34 1.23 -10.08 -22.35
CA MET A 34 1.08 -10.14 -23.83
C MET A 34 -0.36 -9.90 -24.30
N ILE A 35 -1.12 -9.07 -23.59
CA ILE A 35 -2.33 -8.49 -24.16
C ILE A 35 -2.06 -7.01 -24.40
N GLU A 36 -1.27 -6.71 -25.43
CA GLU A 36 -1.75 -5.68 -26.35
C GLU A 36 -2.90 -6.36 -27.11
N PRO A 37 -4.16 -5.96 -26.90
CA PRO A 37 -5.26 -6.71 -27.47
C PRO A 37 -5.19 -6.58 -28.98
N ILE A 38 -5.01 -7.71 -29.67
CA ILE A 38 -5.25 -7.81 -31.10
C ILE A 38 -6.75 -7.54 -31.30
N GLY A 39 -7.09 -6.28 -31.59
CA GLY A 39 -8.44 -5.85 -31.97
C GLY A 39 -9.15 -4.86 -31.05
N ASN A 40 -8.57 -4.37 -29.96
CA ASN A 40 -9.24 -3.35 -29.13
C ASN A 40 -8.83 -1.94 -29.58
N THR A 41 -9.81 -1.06 -29.75
CA THR A 41 -9.61 0.39 -29.77
C THR A 41 -8.67 0.75 -28.61
N ASP A 42 -7.63 1.55 -28.89
CA ASP A 42 -6.70 2.09 -27.89
C ASP A 42 -7.50 2.50 -26.64
N ILE A 43 -7.11 2.01 -25.45
CA ILE A 43 -7.77 2.32 -24.17
C ILE A 43 -8.01 3.84 -24.02
N SER A 44 -7.12 4.66 -24.57
CA SER A 44 -7.26 6.10 -24.61
C SER A 44 -8.57 6.56 -25.30
N THR A 45 -9.02 5.83 -26.31
CA THR A 45 -10.29 6.06 -27.02
C THR A 45 -11.47 5.59 -26.17
N ARG A 46 -11.42 4.36 -25.62
CA ARG A 46 -12.49 3.83 -24.74
C ARG A 46 -12.74 4.75 -23.53
N LEU A 47 -11.67 5.25 -22.91
CA LEU A 47 -11.77 6.21 -21.80
C LEU A 47 -12.38 7.55 -22.26
N LYS A 48 -12.02 8.04 -23.46
CA LYS A 48 -12.60 9.26 -24.03
C LYS A 48 -14.10 9.10 -24.34
N ASP A 49 -14.50 7.96 -24.87
CA ASP A 49 -15.91 7.66 -25.19
C ASP A 49 -16.79 7.73 -23.93
N GLU A 50 -16.23 7.30 -22.79
CA GLU A 50 -16.88 7.38 -21.46
C GLU A 50 -16.63 8.73 -20.74
N ASN A 51 -16.07 9.73 -21.42
CA ASN A 51 -15.69 11.04 -20.86
C ASN A 51 -14.78 10.97 -19.61
N ILE A 52 -13.93 9.94 -19.52
CA ILE A 52 -12.98 9.76 -18.43
C ILE A 52 -11.71 10.57 -18.73
N THR A 53 -11.32 11.43 -17.77
CA THR A 53 -10.10 12.25 -17.89
C THR A 53 -8.96 11.64 -17.09
N VAL A 54 -7.82 11.38 -17.72
CA VAL A 54 -6.58 10.96 -17.03
C VAL A 54 -5.62 12.14 -16.95
N LYS A 55 -5.40 12.68 -15.75
CA LYS A 55 -4.47 13.79 -15.49
C LYS A 55 -3.12 13.33 -14.95
N SER A 56 -2.99 12.07 -14.57
CA SER A 56 -1.78 11.54 -13.93
C SER A 56 -0.65 11.35 -14.92
N SER A 57 0.54 11.86 -14.58
CA SER A 57 1.80 11.50 -15.24
C SER A 57 2.56 10.53 -14.35
N ALA A 58 2.34 9.23 -14.53
CA ALA A 58 3.18 8.23 -13.88
C ALA A 58 4.50 8.08 -14.65
N VAL A 59 5.61 7.87 -13.95
CA VAL A 59 6.88 7.51 -14.58
C VAL A 59 6.80 6.03 -14.96
N ASP A 60 6.57 5.75 -16.23
CA ASP A 60 6.59 4.39 -16.77
C ASP A 60 8.05 3.93 -16.98
N GLY A 61 8.32 2.63 -16.75
CA GLY A 61 9.62 2.01 -17.03
C GLY A 61 10.47 1.65 -15.81
N GLU A 62 9.96 1.85 -14.59
CA GLU A 62 10.65 1.41 -13.38
C GLU A 62 10.56 -0.11 -13.22
N SER A 63 11.70 -0.75 -12.93
CA SER A 63 11.77 -2.16 -12.55
C SER A 63 12.16 -2.23 -11.08
N VAL A 64 11.18 -2.53 -10.23
CA VAL A 64 11.38 -2.72 -8.78
C VAL A 64 11.22 -4.18 -8.39
N SER A 65 11.93 -4.61 -7.36
CA SER A 65 11.74 -5.93 -6.74
C SER A 65 10.58 -5.90 -5.76
N TYR A 66 10.13 -7.08 -5.33
CA TYR A 66 9.40 -7.17 -4.07
C TYR A 66 10.30 -6.68 -2.92
N ILE A 67 9.69 -6.35 -1.80
CA ILE A 67 10.44 -6.08 -0.57
C ILE A 67 9.92 -6.96 0.55
N SER A 68 10.79 -7.28 1.49
CA SER A 68 10.43 -7.98 2.71
C SER A 68 10.97 -7.23 3.91
N GLY A 69 10.23 -7.28 5.02
CA GLY A 69 10.70 -6.69 6.25
C GLY A 69 10.03 -7.27 7.48
N LYS A 70 10.78 -7.22 8.58
CA LYS A 70 10.31 -7.63 9.90
C LYS A 70 9.73 -6.44 10.65
N VAL A 71 8.55 -6.61 11.25
CA VAL A 71 7.97 -5.60 12.15
C VAL A 71 8.97 -5.25 13.25
N LYS A 72 9.19 -3.96 13.47
CA LYS A 72 10.16 -3.45 14.43
C LYS A 72 9.75 -3.84 15.84
N GLN A 73 10.72 -4.38 16.58
CA GLN A 73 10.66 -4.48 18.03
C GLN A 73 11.39 -3.27 18.60
N PHE A 74 10.65 -2.38 19.25
CA PHE A 74 11.19 -1.18 19.86
C PHE A 74 11.82 -1.48 21.22
N THR A 75 12.88 -0.75 21.54
CA THR A 75 13.52 -0.84 22.86
C THR A 75 13.66 0.54 23.48
N ASN A 76 13.55 0.62 24.81
CA ASN A 76 13.69 1.91 25.52
C ASN A 76 15.03 2.60 25.23
N LYS A 77 16.10 1.84 24.93
CA LYS A 77 17.42 2.38 24.62
C LYS A 77 17.44 3.21 23.33
N GLU A 78 16.61 2.85 22.35
CA GLU A 78 16.54 3.54 21.05
C GLU A 78 15.77 4.86 21.13
N LEU A 79 14.96 5.03 22.18
CA LEU A 79 14.02 6.14 22.34
C LEU A 79 14.52 7.22 23.30
N THR A 80 15.68 7.04 23.93
CA THR A 80 16.24 7.99 24.91
C THR A 80 16.61 9.35 24.32
N SER A 81 16.83 9.42 23.01
CA SER A 81 17.10 10.67 22.29
C SER A 81 15.86 11.55 22.12
N LEU A 82 14.67 10.96 22.24
CA LEU A 82 13.39 11.67 22.10
C LEU A 82 13.06 12.42 23.40
N GLN A 83 13.05 13.74 23.31
CA GLN A 83 12.79 14.64 24.43
C GLN A 83 11.35 15.15 24.43
N ASN A 84 10.90 15.73 25.55
CA ASN A 84 9.59 16.39 25.69
C ASN A 84 8.36 15.49 25.44
N GLN A 85 8.51 14.19 25.69
CA GLN A 85 7.43 13.23 25.52
C GLN A 85 7.57 12.07 26.52
N ARG A 86 6.43 11.48 26.88
CA ARG A 86 6.35 10.23 27.62
C ARG A 86 6.01 9.11 26.65
N ILE A 87 6.93 8.18 26.49
CA ILE A 87 6.81 7.09 25.53
C ILE A 87 6.48 5.80 26.26
N GLN A 88 5.53 5.05 25.72
CA GLN A 88 5.21 3.69 26.11
C GLN A 88 5.36 2.78 24.90
N ILE A 89 5.96 1.61 25.12
CA ILE A 89 6.04 0.55 24.12
C ILE A 89 4.96 -0.47 24.47
N ILE A 90 4.04 -0.74 23.55
CA ILE A 90 2.90 -1.63 23.75
C ILE A 90 2.90 -2.74 22.68
N ASN A 91 1.84 -3.58 22.68
CA ASN A 91 1.65 -4.66 21.71
C ASN A 91 2.89 -5.57 21.56
N GLY A 92 3.41 -6.02 22.70
CA GLY A 92 4.55 -6.93 22.76
C GLY A 92 5.86 -6.34 22.21
N GLY A 93 5.97 -5.01 22.12
CA GLY A 93 7.18 -4.34 21.62
C GLY A 93 7.04 -3.68 20.25
N THR A 94 5.90 -3.83 19.57
CA THR A 94 5.73 -3.48 18.15
C THR A 94 5.11 -2.12 17.87
N GLU A 95 4.68 -1.41 18.91
CA GLU A 95 4.00 -0.12 18.79
C GLU A 95 4.49 0.84 19.86
N ILE A 96 4.75 2.07 19.44
CA ILE A 96 5.04 3.21 20.29
C ILE A 96 3.75 4.01 20.46
N GLN A 97 3.41 4.33 21.70
CA GLN A 97 2.47 5.40 22.04
C GLN A 97 3.22 6.50 22.79
N ALA A 98 3.19 7.71 22.25
CA ALA A 98 3.91 8.83 22.81
C ALA A 98 2.95 9.98 23.14
N LYS A 99 3.00 10.46 24.38
CA LYS A 99 2.27 11.67 24.82
C LYS A 99 3.23 12.83 24.93
N ILE A 100 2.91 13.94 24.27
CA ILE A 100 3.72 15.15 24.30
C ILE A 100 3.56 15.85 25.64
N THR A 101 4.68 16.11 26.34
CA THR A 101 4.64 16.73 27.67
C THR A 101 4.69 18.24 27.62
N LYS A 102 5.35 18.80 26.60
CA LYS A 102 5.40 20.24 26.34
C LYS A 102 4.63 20.54 25.07
N LEU A 103 3.34 20.83 25.24
CA LEU A 103 2.47 21.21 24.14
C LEU A 103 2.88 22.58 23.58
N SER A 104 2.86 22.68 22.25
CA SER A 104 3.05 23.92 21.52
C SER A 104 2.00 24.00 20.43
N SER A 105 1.23 25.09 20.42
CA SER A 105 0.25 25.33 19.37
C SER A 105 0.94 25.50 18.04
N LEU A 106 0.43 24.81 17.03
CA LEU A 106 0.75 25.13 15.64
C LEU A 106 -0.02 26.40 15.23
N PRO A 107 0.51 27.20 14.29
CA PRO A 107 -0.21 28.34 13.74
C PRO A 107 -1.39 27.92 12.86
N ASP A 108 -1.29 26.76 12.19
CA ASP A 108 -2.35 26.10 11.44
C ASP A 108 -2.02 24.60 11.28
N ILE A 109 -2.99 23.79 10.86
CA ILE A 109 -2.79 22.39 10.48
C ILE A 109 -2.50 22.34 8.97
N THR A 110 -1.20 22.29 8.66
CA THR A 110 -0.68 22.15 7.30
C THR A 110 0.19 20.90 7.16
N ASP A 111 0.27 20.38 5.93
CA ASP A 111 1.07 19.21 5.59
C ASP A 111 2.54 19.38 5.98
N GLU A 112 3.08 20.58 5.77
CA GLU A 112 4.46 20.95 6.09
C GLU A 112 4.72 20.89 7.60
N LEU A 113 3.85 21.50 8.41
CA LEU A 113 4.03 21.56 9.87
C LEU A 113 3.90 20.17 10.51
N LEU A 114 2.93 19.38 10.06
CA LEU A 114 2.76 18.00 10.53
C LEU A 114 3.96 17.12 10.12
N SER A 115 4.44 17.26 8.89
CA SER A 115 5.62 16.52 8.41
C SER A 115 6.89 16.93 9.17
N ASP A 116 7.02 18.21 9.49
CA ASP A 116 8.12 18.74 10.30
C ASP A 116 8.11 18.18 11.72
N PHE A 117 6.93 18.08 12.33
CA PHE A 117 6.76 17.44 13.64
C PHE A 117 7.20 15.98 13.58
N VAL A 118 6.66 15.19 12.64
CA VAL A 118 7.01 13.77 12.52
C VAL A 118 8.51 13.59 12.32
N ARG A 119 9.12 14.35 11.41
CA ARG A 119 10.57 14.28 11.15
C ARG A 119 11.43 14.54 12.39
N LYS A 120 11.00 15.44 13.29
CA LYS A 120 11.79 15.90 14.44
C LYS A 120 11.49 15.14 15.74
N GLN A 121 10.24 14.74 15.97
CA GLN A 121 9.76 14.25 17.26
C GLN A 121 9.43 12.75 17.28
N VAL A 122 9.36 12.11 16.11
CA VAL A 122 9.06 10.67 15.98
C VAL A 122 10.33 9.89 15.68
N TYR A 123 10.48 8.69 16.26
CA TYR A 123 11.64 7.84 16.04
C TYR A 123 11.80 7.53 14.55
N LYS A 124 12.96 7.82 13.96
CA LYS A 124 13.21 7.70 12.51
C LYS A 124 12.11 8.35 11.64
N GLY A 125 11.53 9.47 12.09
CA GLY A 125 10.38 10.12 11.46
C GLY A 125 10.56 10.53 9.99
N SER A 126 11.80 10.72 9.52
CA SER A 126 12.14 10.91 8.11
C SER A 126 11.82 9.69 7.22
N SER A 127 11.54 8.53 7.80
CA SER A 127 11.12 7.32 7.09
C SER A 127 9.62 7.29 6.79
N TYR A 128 8.90 8.39 7.00
CA TYR A 128 7.46 8.49 6.80
C TYR A 128 7.11 9.69 5.93
N LYS A 129 6.08 9.55 5.09
CA LYS A 129 5.48 10.65 4.31
C LYS A 129 4.00 10.77 4.68
N LEU A 130 3.51 12.00 4.73
CA LEU A 130 2.11 12.29 5.01
C LEU A 130 1.23 11.64 3.94
N TRP A 131 0.18 10.95 4.37
CA TRP A 131 -0.81 10.33 3.50
C TRP A 131 -2.12 11.13 3.52
N LYS A 132 -2.67 11.37 4.71
CA LYS A 132 -4.00 11.98 4.86
C LYS A 132 -4.07 12.83 6.12
N VAL A 133 -4.75 13.97 6.03
CA VAL A 133 -5.10 14.83 7.17
C VAL A 133 -6.62 14.85 7.30
N ASN A 134 -7.12 14.42 8.45
CA ASN A 134 -8.53 14.48 8.78
C ASN A 134 -8.75 15.54 9.87
N LYS A 135 -9.16 16.74 9.45
CA LYS A 135 -9.40 17.86 10.36
C LYS A 135 -10.59 17.63 11.30
N LYS A 136 -11.59 16.84 10.88
CA LYS A 136 -12.77 16.52 11.69
C LYS A 136 -12.41 15.60 12.85
N ASP A 137 -11.61 14.57 12.57
CA ASP A 137 -11.17 13.59 13.58
C ASP A 137 -9.88 14.03 14.30
N ARG A 138 -9.33 15.19 13.91
CA ARG A 138 -8.05 15.75 14.39
C ARG A 138 -6.92 14.73 14.38
N GLU A 139 -6.79 14.04 13.25
CA GLU A 139 -5.81 12.97 13.02
C GLU A 139 -5.08 13.20 11.68
N ALA A 140 -3.78 12.95 11.67
CA ALA A 140 -2.98 12.87 10.45
C ALA A 140 -2.29 11.51 10.38
N ILE A 141 -2.42 10.85 9.23
CA ILE A 141 -1.87 9.53 8.96
C ILE A 141 -0.67 9.69 8.04
N PHE A 142 0.43 9.04 8.42
CA PHE A 142 1.66 8.95 7.67
C PHE A 142 1.98 7.50 7.37
N PHE A 143 2.47 7.23 6.17
CA PHE A 143 2.92 5.91 5.75
C PHE A 143 4.45 5.86 5.68
N GLN A 144 5.01 4.73 6.14
CA GLN A 144 6.42 4.46 6.01
C GLN A 144 6.81 4.37 4.52
N ILE A 145 8.01 4.84 4.19
CA ILE A 145 8.55 4.78 2.83
C ILE A 145 9.74 3.82 2.73
N SER A 146 9.91 3.24 1.55
CA SER A 146 11.08 2.45 1.16
C SER A 146 11.53 2.89 -0.23
N ASN A 147 12.78 3.37 -0.36
CA ASN A 147 13.31 3.91 -1.61
C ASN A 147 12.34 4.88 -2.30
N ASP A 148 11.83 5.85 -1.53
CA ASP A 148 10.83 6.85 -1.92
C ASP A 148 9.39 6.39 -2.17
N TYR A 149 9.15 5.08 -2.26
CA TYR A 149 7.83 4.48 -2.43
C TYR A 149 7.11 4.30 -1.08
N MET A 150 5.86 4.75 -1.00
CA MET A 150 5.01 4.57 0.19
C MET A 150 4.56 3.11 0.35
N ILE A 151 4.42 2.66 1.59
CA ILE A 151 3.78 1.40 1.92
C ILE A 151 2.31 1.67 2.25
N TYR A 152 1.42 1.36 1.32
CA TYR A 152 0.01 1.65 1.42
C TYR A 152 -0.70 0.76 2.44
N TYR A 153 -1.38 1.41 3.39
CA TYR A 153 -2.33 0.80 4.33
C TYR A 153 -1.85 -0.47 5.04
N ASN A 154 -0.55 -0.56 5.30
CA ASN A 154 0.01 -1.62 6.14
C ASN A 154 -0.07 -1.19 7.61
N GLN A 155 -0.78 -1.98 8.43
CA GLN A 155 -1.00 -1.68 9.84
C GLN A 155 0.29 -1.56 10.67
N ASN A 156 1.41 -2.10 10.21
CA ASN A 156 2.70 -2.08 10.90
C ASN A 156 3.66 -1.01 10.36
N ALA A 157 3.21 -0.14 9.47
CA ALA A 157 4.05 0.81 8.74
C ALA A 157 3.49 2.24 8.77
N THR A 158 2.90 2.65 9.90
CA THR A 158 2.18 3.92 10.01
C THR A 158 2.62 4.76 11.21
N VAL A 159 2.51 6.08 11.07
CA VAL A 159 2.45 7.02 12.19
C VAL A 159 1.11 7.73 12.15
N LYS A 160 0.43 7.82 13.30
CA LYS A 160 -0.79 8.61 13.48
C LYS A 160 -0.51 9.71 14.46
N VAL A 161 -0.79 10.95 14.07
CA VAL A 161 -0.58 12.15 14.89
C VAL A 161 -1.93 12.74 15.24
N HIS A 162 -2.14 13.06 16.51
CA HIS A 162 -3.37 13.64 17.02
C HIS A 162 -3.13 15.04 17.58
N TRP A 163 -4.13 15.92 17.42
CA TRP A 163 -4.12 17.27 18.00
C TRP A 163 -5.44 17.63 18.67
N ASN A 164 -5.39 18.65 19.50
CA ASN A 164 -6.56 19.18 20.21
C ASN A 164 -7.15 20.41 19.50
N ASP A 165 -8.23 20.96 20.06
CA ASP A 165 -8.93 22.14 19.52
C ASP A 165 -8.09 23.44 19.55
N ARG A 166 -6.97 23.44 20.29
CA ARG A 166 -6.00 24.53 20.32
C ARG A 166 -4.87 24.34 19.31
N LEU A 167 -5.00 23.38 18.38
CA LEU A 167 -3.97 23.04 17.39
C LEU A 167 -2.64 22.61 18.01
N GLU A 168 -2.69 22.04 19.21
CA GLU A 168 -1.51 21.47 19.88
C GLU A 168 -1.47 19.97 19.59
N ILE A 169 -0.33 19.46 19.13
CA ILE A 169 -0.11 18.02 18.96
C ILE A 169 0.00 17.38 20.36
N THR A 170 -0.94 16.49 20.68
CA THR A 170 -1.07 15.90 22.01
C THR A 170 -0.33 14.57 22.13
N ASP A 171 -0.36 13.77 21.07
CA ASP A 171 0.16 12.42 21.07
C ASP A 171 0.34 11.88 19.65
N TYR A 172 1.09 10.79 19.55
CA TYR A 172 1.21 10.01 18.33
C TYR A 172 1.34 8.51 18.63
N GLU A 173 0.89 7.71 17.66
CA GLU A 173 1.12 6.27 17.58
C GLU A 173 2.12 6.00 16.47
N GLN A 174 3.05 5.08 16.69
CA GLN A 174 4.04 4.70 15.68
C GLN A 174 4.21 3.19 15.59
N LYS A 175 4.20 2.68 14.36
CA LYS A 175 4.60 1.33 13.97
C LYS A 175 5.56 1.40 12.79
N MET A 176 6.51 0.46 12.74
CA MET A 176 7.58 0.49 11.75
C MET A 176 8.02 -0.92 11.36
N PHE A 177 8.54 -1.08 10.14
CA PHE A 177 9.44 -2.17 9.78
C PHE A 177 10.91 -1.83 10.09
N ASP A 178 11.66 -2.76 10.67
CA ASP A 178 13.06 -2.52 11.05
C ASP A 178 14.02 -2.47 9.86
N SER A 179 13.92 -3.47 8.97
CA SER A 179 14.67 -3.52 7.73
C SER A 179 13.77 -3.97 6.60
N LEU A 180 13.56 -3.08 5.63
CA LEU A 180 12.92 -3.38 4.36
C LEU A 180 14.03 -3.65 3.36
N LYS A 181 14.06 -4.87 2.80
CA LYS A 181 15.08 -5.31 1.86
C LYS A 181 14.42 -5.83 0.60
N SER A 182 15.07 -5.60 -0.54
CA SER A 182 14.70 -6.26 -1.78
C SER A 182 14.61 -7.77 -1.60
N PHE A 183 13.54 -8.34 -2.11
CA PHE A 183 13.25 -9.76 -2.08
C PHE A 183 13.00 -10.24 -3.51
N GLY A 184 13.76 -11.26 -3.92
CA GLY A 184 13.72 -11.78 -5.29
C GLY A 184 14.32 -10.84 -6.35
N GLU A 185 14.07 -11.18 -7.61
CA GLU A 185 14.53 -10.40 -8.76
C GLU A 185 13.65 -9.17 -9.02
N LYS A 186 14.21 -8.21 -9.77
CA LYS A 186 13.43 -7.07 -10.27
C LYS A 186 12.32 -7.58 -11.16
N SER A 187 11.09 -7.21 -10.85
CA SER A 187 9.93 -7.57 -11.65
C SER A 187 9.72 -6.55 -12.76
N THR A 188 9.40 -7.01 -13.97
CA THR A 188 8.85 -6.14 -15.00
C THR A 188 7.46 -5.72 -14.57
N LEU A 189 7.23 -4.42 -14.40
CA LEU A 189 5.94 -3.91 -13.98
C LEU A 189 5.02 -3.65 -15.17
N ILE A 190 3.72 -3.81 -14.97
CA ILE A 190 2.72 -3.25 -15.87
C ILE A 190 2.81 -1.72 -15.82
N LYS A 191 2.57 -1.07 -16.96
CA LYS A 191 2.51 0.40 -17.02
C LYS A 191 1.31 0.93 -16.25
N ALA A 192 1.37 2.19 -15.82
CA ALA A 192 0.25 2.86 -15.15
C ALA A 192 -1.04 2.83 -15.99
N GLN A 193 -0.92 3.01 -17.31
CA GLN A 193 -2.06 2.94 -18.24
C GLN A 193 -2.76 1.57 -18.20
N ARG A 194 -2.01 0.48 -18.07
CA ARG A 194 -2.59 -0.87 -17.95
C ARG A 194 -3.30 -1.05 -16.60
N ALA A 195 -2.77 -0.48 -15.53
CA ALA A 195 -3.46 -0.49 -14.23
C ALA A 195 -4.79 0.28 -14.27
N ILE A 196 -4.83 1.43 -14.98
CA ILE A 196 -6.07 2.19 -15.23
C ILE A 196 -7.06 1.39 -16.07
N GLU A 197 -6.58 0.69 -17.10
CA GLU A 197 -7.42 -0.20 -17.91
C GLU A 197 -8.04 -1.31 -17.06
N ILE A 198 -7.27 -1.94 -16.17
CA ILE A 198 -7.76 -3.00 -15.29
C ILE A 198 -8.91 -2.50 -14.40
N ILE A 199 -8.77 -1.34 -13.74
CA ILE A 199 -9.86 -0.81 -12.90
C ILE A 199 -11.08 -0.41 -13.76
N PHE A 200 -10.89 0.05 -14.99
CA PHE A 200 -11.96 0.39 -15.92
C PHE A 200 -12.73 -0.85 -16.38
N ASP A 201 -12.01 -1.89 -16.83
CA ASP A 201 -12.59 -3.15 -17.29
C ASP A 201 -13.33 -3.89 -16.16
N ASN A 202 -12.93 -3.67 -14.89
CA ASN A 202 -13.61 -4.21 -13.72
C ASN A 202 -14.77 -3.33 -13.20
N GLY A 203 -15.09 -2.22 -13.89
CA GLY A 203 -16.22 -1.34 -13.54
C GLY A 203 -15.98 -0.40 -12.36
N TYR A 204 -14.75 -0.27 -11.87
CA TYR A 204 -14.39 0.60 -10.75
C TYR A 204 -14.16 2.07 -11.16
N LEU A 205 -14.05 2.33 -12.46
CA LEU A 205 -13.88 3.66 -13.03
C LEU A 205 -15.10 4.02 -13.90
N PRO A 206 -16.17 4.58 -13.31
CA PRO A 206 -17.39 4.90 -14.05
C PRO A 206 -17.20 6.10 -14.99
N ALA A 207 -18.10 6.24 -15.96
CA ALA A 207 -18.12 7.36 -16.91
C ALA A 207 -18.07 8.73 -16.22
N ASN A 208 -17.48 9.73 -16.89
CA ASN A 208 -17.29 11.10 -16.40
C ASN A 208 -16.39 11.24 -15.15
N SER A 209 -15.66 10.19 -14.78
CA SER A 209 -14.69 10.24 -13.68
C SER A 209 -13.37 10.90 -14.12
N THR A 210 -12.58 11.36 -13.16
CA THR A 210 -11.22 11.86 -13.40
C THR A 210 -10.22 11.04 -12.60
N VAL A 211 -9.26 10.42 -13.29
CA VAL A 211 -8.05 9.86 -12.65
C VAL A 211 -7.11 11.02 -12.38
N SER A 212 -7.01 11.41 -11.11
CA SER A 212 -6.30 12.61 -10.68
C SER A 212 -4.85 12.34 -10.29
N LYS A 213 -4.54 11.12 -9.83
CA LYS A 213 -3.20 10.75 -9.38
C LYS A 213 -2.94 9.26 -9.59
N THR A 214 -1.74 8.94 -10.06
CA THR A 214 -1.25 7.57 -10.18
C THR A 214 0.18 7.51 -9.67
N GLN A 215 0.46 6.64 -8.70
CA GLN A 215 1.79 6.52 -8.08
C GLN A 215 2.13 5.07 -7.80
N LEU A 216 3.42 4.74 -7.95
CA LEU A 216 3.94 3.44 -7.53
C LEU A 216 4.21 3.47 -6.02
N GLY A 217 3.90 2.37 -5.36
CA GLY A 217 4.19 2.11 -3.95
C GLY A 217 4.28 0.62 -3.67
N TYR A 218 4.09 0.25 -2.41
CA TYR A 218 4.03 -1.14 -1.98
C TYR A 218 2.73 -1.41 -1.23
N SER A 219 2.14 -2.59 -1.44
CA SER A 219 1.05 -3.10 -0.60
C SER A 219 1.42 -4.46 -0.03
N THR A 220 0.68 -4.91 0.98
CA THR A 220 1.00 -6.14 1.70
C THR A 220 0.41 -7.33 0.97
N LEU A 221 1.25 -8.29 0.58
CA LEU A 221 0.76 -9.51 -0.07
C LEU A 221 0.12 -10.46 0.95
N VAL A 222 0.74 -10.60 2.14
CA VAL A 222 0.26 -11.43 3.25
C VAL A 222 0.48 -10.69 4.57
N PRO A 223 -0.59 -10.25 5.28
CA PRO A 223 -0.47 -9.36 6.43
C PRO A 223 -0.24 -10.06 7.78
N LEU A 224 -0.29 -11.40 7.85
CA LEU A 224 -0.42 -12.14 9.11
C LEU A 224 0.91 -12.60 9.75
N THR A 225 2.05 -12.33 9.14
CA THR A 225 3.37 -12.81 9.61
C THR A 225 4.23 -11.68 10.21
N GLU A 226 5.14 -12.01 11.13
CA GLU A 226 6.13 -11.06 11.67
C GLU A 226 7.03 -10.48 10.57
N THR A 227 7.41 -11.31 9.61
CA THR A 227 8.11 -10.92 8.39
C THR A 227 7.10 -10.86 7.27
N GLN A 228 6.89 -9.68 6.72
CA GLN A 228 5.91 -9.45 5.66
C GLN A 228 6.60 -9.26 4.32
N VAL A 229 5.97 -9.80 3.28
CA VAL A 229 6.37 -9.56 1.89
C VAL A 229 5.41 -8.53 1.31
N LEU A 230 5.98 -7.48 0.73
CA LEU A 230 5.24 -6.38 0.12
C LEU A 230 5.50 -6.39 -1.39
N CYS A 231 4.44 -6.25 -2.16
CA CYS A 231 4.48 -6.26 -3.61
C CYS A 231 4.39 -4.83 -4.18
N PRO A 232 5.11 -4.54 -5.28
CA PRO A 232 4.93 -3.29 -6.02
C PRO A 232 3.46 -3.10 -6.40
N THR A 233 2.90 -1.92 -6.16
CA THR A 233 1.47 -1.64 -6.32
C THR A 233 1.25 -0.24 -6.87
N TRP A 234 0.44 -0.13 -7.91
CA TRP A 234 -0.07 1.13 -8.43
C TRP A 234 -1.22 1.63 -7.55
N TYR A 235 -1.04 2.78 -6.94
CA TYR A 235 -2.10 3.58 -6.34
C TYR A 235 -2.73 4.46 -7.41
N ILE A 236 -4.06 4.40 -7.54
CA ILE A 236 -4.85 5.19 -8.47
C ILE A 236 -5.93 5.93 -7.68
N HIS A 237 -5.86 7.26 -7.70
CA HIS A 237 -6.85 8.14 -7.07
C HIS A 237 -7.84 8.64 -8.13
N ILE A 238 -9.14 8.48 -7.82
CA ILE A 238 -10.24 8.78 -8.73
C ILE A 238 -11.17 9.78 -8.07
N ILE A 239 -11.50 10.84 -8.82
CA ILE A 239 -12.57 11.77 -8.50
C ILE A 239 -13.79 11.33 -9.30
N LEU A 240 -14.83 10.89 -8.60
CA LEU A 240 -16.08 10.44 -9.18
C LEU A 240 -16.93 11.63 -9.66
N PRO A 241 -17.86 11.41 -10.62
CA PRO A 241 -18.84 12.42 -10.99
C PRO A 241 -19.66 12.85 -9.77
N LYS A 242 -20.20 14.06 -9.85
CA LYS A 242 -21.10 14.57 -8.81
C LYS A 242 -22.30 13.64 -8.69
N ASP A 243 -22.65 13.28 -7.46
CA ASP A 243 -23.86 12.52 -7.20
C ASP A 243 -25.12 13.40 -7.32
N VAL A 244 -26.29 12.79 -7.08
CA VAL A 244 -27.60 13.48 -7.15
C VAL A 244 -27.71 14.68 -6.20
N ASN A 245 -26.88 14.74 -5.15
CA ASN A 245 -26.85 15.85 -4.19
C ASN A 245 -25.78 16.90 -4.56
N GLY A 246 -25.06 16.69 -5.65
CA GLY A 246 -23.99 17.57 -6.12
C GLY A 246 -22.65 17.34 -5.42
N GLU A 247 -22.53 16.32 -4.57
CA GLU A 247 -21.32 16.00 -3.84
C GLU A 247 -20.33 15.24 -4.73
N ARG A 248 -19.06 15.62 -4.68
CA ARG A 248 -17.98 14.87 -5.34
C ARG A 248 -17.45 13.84 -4.36
N LYS A 249 -17.45 12.58 -4.79
CA LYS A 249 -16.83 11.48 -4.04
C LYS A 249 -15.46 11.18 -4.63
N GLU A 250 -14.59 10.68 -3.79
CA GLU A 250 -13.25 10.25 -4.16
C GLU A 250 -13.11 8.77 -3.80
N ALA A 251 -12.32 8.05 -4.59
CA ALA A 251 -12.05 6.64 -4.38
C ALA A 251 -10.58 6.33 -4.69
N ASP A 252 -10.02 5.45 -3.87
CA ASP A 252 -8.64 5.00 -3.98
C ASP A 252 -8.63 3.52 -4.40
N TYR A 253 -7.91 3.21 -5.47
CA TYR A 253 -7.75 1.85 -5.95
C TYR A 253 -6.28 1.46 -5.99
N PHE A 254 -6.04 0.17 -5.78
CA PHE A 254 -4.71 -0.42 -5.69
C PHE A 254 -4.64 -1.60 -6.63
N VAL A 255 -3.66 -1.57 -7.55
CA VAL A 255 -3.46 -2.64 -8.53
C VAL A 255 -2.04 -3.15 -8.38
N ASN A 256 -1.88 -4.45 -8.15
CA ASN A 256 -0.57 -5.09 -8.11
C ASN A 256 0.16 -4.82 -9.43
N ALA A 257 1.34 -4.19 -9.33
CA ALA A 257 2.07 -3.75 -10.50
C ALA A 257 2.79 -4.90 -11.23
N VAL A 258 2.77 -6.12 -10.69
CA VAL A 258 3.41 -7.31 -11.30
C VAL A 258 2.41 -8.17 -12.06
N ASP A 259 1.24 -8.45 -11.47
CA ASP A 259 0.25 -9.38 -12.06
C ASP A 259 -1.09 -8.72 -12.41
N GLY A 260 -1.28 -7.44 -12.11
CA GLY A 260 -2.50 -6.70 -12.43
C GLY A 260 -3.70 -7.04 -11.55
N THR A 261 -3.53 -7.78 -10.45
CA THR A 261 -4.63 -8.05 -9.51
C THR A 261 -5.03 -6.78 -8.76
N ILE A 262 -6.34 -6.54 -8.62
CA ILE A 262 -6.85 -5.46 -7.78
C ILE A 262 -6.72 -5.88 -6.33
N VAL A 263 -6.01 -5.07 -5.54
CA VAL A 263 -5.74 -5.30 -4.12
C VAL A 263 -6.85 -4.65 -3.31
N ASP A 264 -7.70 -5.47 -2.67
CA ASP A 264 -8.68 -4.97 -1.71
C ASP A 264 -7.98 -4.68 -0.37
N ILE A 265 -7.76 -3.39 -0.13
CA ILE A 265 -7.10 -2.92 1.08
C ILE A 265 -8.08 -2.85 2.27
N GLU A 266 -9.38 -2.70 2.05
CA GLU A 266 -10.35 -2.63 3.15
C GLU A 266 -10.47 -3.95 3.91
N GLN A 267 -10.35 -5.09 3.21
CA GLN A 267 -10.34 -6.41 3.87
C GLN A 267 -9.12 -6.59 4.78
N ASN A 268 -7.96 -6.05 4.38
CA ASN A 268 -6.75 -6.08 5.19
C ASN A 268 -6.85 -5.21 6.46
N VAL A 269 -7.73 -4.20 6.46
CA VAL A 269 -8.04 -3.38 7.65
C VAL A 269 -9.09 -4.06 8.53
N LYS A 270 -10.14 -4.66 7.96
CA LYS A 270 -11.28 -5.26 8.69
C LYS A 270 -11.02 -6.67 9.24
N GLY A 271 -10.07 -7.43 8.69
CA GLY A 271 -9.81 -8.83 9.06
C GLY A 271 -9.46 -9.11 10.53
N LYS A 272 -9.30 -8.09 11.39
CA LYS A 272 -9.06 -8.24 12.84
C LYS A 272 -10.15 -7.68 13.76
N GLU A 273 -11.15 -6.97 13.26
CA GLU A 273 -12.29 -6.60 14.11
C GLU A 273 -13.14 -7.82 14.48
N LEU A 274 -13.12 -8.87 13.65
CA LEU A 274 -13.80 -10.15 13.89
C LEU A 274 -13.01 -11.14 14.78
N GLU A 275 -11.71 -10.94 15.00
CA GLU A 275 -10.90 -11.80 15.89
C GLU A 275 -10.76 -11.23 17.32
N LYS A 276 -11.34 -10.06 17.58
CA LYS A 276 -11.36 -9.41 18.91
C LYS A 276 -12.72 -9.53 19.63
N GLN A 277 -13.66 -10.31 19.10
CA GLN A 277 -14.89 -10.74 19.78
C GLN A 277 -14.76 -12.20 20.18
#